data_AF-A0A9P7DIS8-F1
#
_entry.id   AF-A0A9P7DIS8-F1
#
_cell.length_a   1.000
_cell.length_b   1.000
_cell.length_c   1.000
_cell.angle_alpha   90.00
_cell.angle_beta   90.00
_cell.angle_gamma   90.00
#
_symmetry.space_group_name_H-M   'P 1'
#
loop_
_entity.id
_entity.type
_entity.pdbx_description
1 polymer ?
#
loop_
_entity_poly.entity_id
_entity_poly.type
_entity_poly.pdbx_seq_one_letter_code
_entity_poly.pdbx_strand_id
1 'polypeptide(L)'
;VRIISQHNITCEELQVAARLLVEFIKEFYHQRRLKWIHFIQQSIHALRHYANEVAKKGPSQWTMECMIGNLISKIHQPSNPYANLAQHAIHHAQHNTLMIMIPTLNPNYNKLLY
;
A
#
# COMPACT_ATOMS: atom_id res chain seq x y z
N VAL A 1 6.45 6.12 -9.76
CA VAL A 1 5.50 5.37 -8.90
C VAL A 1 5.61 3.86 -9.08
N ARG A 2 5.71 3.33 -10.30
CA ARG A 2 5.75 1.86 -10.54
C ARG A 2 6.82 1.09 -9.76
N ILE A 3 8.02 1.67 -9.56
CA ILE A 3 9.13 1.03 -8.84
C ILE A 3 8.84 0.94 -7.33
N ILE A 4 8.46 2.06 -6.70
CA ILE A 4 8.15 2.14 -5.25
C ILE A 4 6.92 1.34 -4.81
N SER A 5 6.07 0.91 -5.74
CA SER A 5 4.86 0.11 -5.46
C SER A 5 5.07 -1.39 -5.66
N GLN A 6 6.27 -1.86 -6.00
CA GLN A 6 6.53 -3.29 -6.18
C GLN A 6 6.54 -4.03 -4.84
N HIS A 7 6.13 -5.30 -4.87
CA HIS A 7 6.12 -6.15 -3.68
C HIS A 7 7.54 -6.51 -3.21
N ASN A 8 8.47 -6.59 -4.15
CA ASN A 8 9.88 -6.84 -3.89
C ASN A 8 10.67 -5.72 -4.57
N ILE A 9 11.40 -4.93 -3.78
CA ILE A 9 12.15 -3.76 -4.26
C ILE A 9 13.56 -3.88 -3.72
N THR A 10 14.54 -3.82 -4.62
CA THR A 10 15.95 -3.79 -4.26
C THR A 10 16.39 -2.39 -3.84
N CYS A 11 17.48 -2.31 -3.07
CA CYS A 11 18.03 -1.02 -2.64
C CYS A 11 18.44 -0.13 -3.83
N GLU A 12 18.95 -0.74 -4.91
CA GLU A 12 19.33 -0.04 -6.15
C GLU A 12 18.12 0.56 -6.87
N GLU A 13 17.04 -0.21 -7.04
CA GLU A 13 15.78 0.26 -7.61
C GLU A 13 15.19 1.43 -6.80
N LEU A 14 15.32 1.36 -5.47
CA LEU A 14 14.83 2.38 -4.56
C LEU A 14 15.64 3.67 -4.67
N GLN A 15 16.96 3.59 -4.89
CA GLN A 15 17.81 4.75 -5.19
C GLN A 15 17.46 5.37 -6.55
N VAL A 16 17.22 4.55 -7.57
CA VAL A 16 16.77 5.03 -8.89
C VAL A 16 15.42 5.74 -8.77
N ALA A 17 14.47 5.16 -8.04
CA ALA A 17 13.18 5.78 -7.81
C ALA A 17 13.30 7.10 -7.04
N ALA A 18 14.17 7.19 -6.04
CA ALA A 18 14.42 8.42 -5.30
C ALA A 18 14.97 9.53 -6.21
N ARG A 19 15.91 9.22 -7.11
CA ARG A 19 16.43 10.18 -8.10
C ARG A 19 15.34 10.68 -9.04
N LEU A 20 14.57 9.77 -9.63
CA LEU A 20 13.48 10.09 -10.54
C LEU A 20 12.39 10.95 -9.89
N LEU A 21 12.07 10.69 -8.61
CA LEU A 21 11.12 11.49 -7.86
C LEU A 21 11.64 12.91 -7.61
N VAL A 22 12.93 13.07 -7.29
CA VAL A 22 13.56 14.39 -7.11
C VAL A 22 13.59 15.18 -8.41
N GLU A 23 13.93 14.54 -9.53
CA GLU A 23 13.91 15.17 -10.86
C GLU A 23 12.51 15.60 -11.26
N PHE A 24 11.51 14.73 -11.09
CA PHE A 24 10.11 15.07 -11.31
C PHE A 24 9.67 16.27 -10.47
N ILE A 25 10.02 16.29 -9.18
CA ILE A 25 9.68 17.40 -8.28
C ILE A 25 10.32 18.71 -8.78
N LYS A 26 11.60 18.67 -9.19
CA LYS A 26 12.29 19.84 -9.75
C LYS A 26 11.56 20.34 -10.98
N GLU A 27 11.35 19.50 -11.99
CA GLU A 27 10.67 19.91 -13.23
C GLU A 27 9.27 20.46 -12.97
N PHE A 28 8.53 19.82 -12.07
CA PHE A 28 7.21 20.24 -11.67
C PHE A 28 7.21 21.65 -11.04
N TYR A 29 8.18 21.97 -10.17
CA TYR A 29 8.32 23.32 -9.61
C TYR A 29 8.69 24.38 -10.65
N HIS A 30 9.46 24.01 -11.68
CA HIS A 30 9.86 24.95 -12.75
C HIS A 30 8.67 25.33 -13.65
N GLN A 31 7.64 24.48 -13.78
CA GLN A 31 6.45 24.74 -14.60
C GLN A 31 5.44 25.75 -13.99
N ARG A 32 5.72 26.33 -12.81
CA ARG A 32 5.12 27.58 -12.27
C ARG A 32 3.58 27.74 -12.42
N ARG A 33 2.78 26.73 -12.10
CA ARG A 33 1.35 26.96 -11.83
C ARG A 33 1.15 27.46 -10.39
N LEU A 34 1.49 28.73 -10.14
CA LEU A 34 1.38 29.42 -8.84
C LEU A 34 0.03 29.18 -8.13
N LYS A 35 -1.03 29.04 -8.93
CA LYS A 35 -2.42 28.81 -8.48
C LYS A 35 -2.58 27.55 -7.62
N TRP A 36 -1.67 26.59 -7.71
CA TRP A 36 -1.78 25.29 -7.05
C TRP A 36 -0.69 25.04 -6.00
N ILE A 37 0.20 26.00 -5.74
CA ILE A 37 1.34 25.84 -4.81
C ILE A 37 0.89 25.33 -3.44
N HIS A 38 -0.20 25.86 -2.89
CA HIS A 38 -0.72 25.48 -1.58
C HIS A 38 -1.21 24.02 -1.51
N PHE A 39 -1.71 23.48 -2.63
CA PHE A 39 -2.23 22.11 -2.69
C PHE A 39 -1.12 21.10 -3.03
N ILE A 40 -0.22 21.51 -3.91
CA ILE A 40 0.87 20.70 -4.44
C ILE A 40 1.94 20.46 -3.38
N GLN A 41 2.20 21.42 -2.49
CA GLN A 41 3.30 21.33 -1.55
C GLN A 41 3.20 20.11 -0.62
N GLN A 42 1.99 19.74 -0.18
CA GLN A 42 1.79 18.53 0.63
C GLN A 42 2.03 17.24 -0.17
N SER A 43 1.45 17.14 -1.36
CA SER A 43 1.61 15.97 -2.24
C SER A 43 3.06 15.78 -2.71
N ILE A 44 3.77 16.87 -2.98
CA ILE A 44 5.20 16.85 -3.35
C ILE A 44 6.09 16.50 -2.17
N HIS A 45 5.81 17.05 -0.99
CA HIS A 45 6.54 16.72 0.23
C HIS A 45 6.44 15.22 0.52
N ALA A 46 5.24 14.64 0.39
CA ALA A 46 5.03 13.20 0.51
C ALA A 46 5.89 12.41 -0.50
N LEU A 47 5.92 12.82 -1.78
CA LEU A 47 6.75 12.17 -2.82
C LEU A 47 8.25 12.15 -2.47
N ARG A 48 8.77 13.25 -1.89
CA ARG A 48 10.19 13.35 -1.50
C ARG A 48 10.55 12.34 -0.41
N HIS A 49 9.66 12.12 0.54
CA HIS A 49 9.87 11.20 1.65
C HIS A 49 9.56 9.74 1.28
N TYR A 50 8.70 9.53 0.27
CA TYR A 50 8.12 8.23 -0.03
C TYR A 50 9.14 7.11 -0.27
N ALA A 51 10.20 7.35 -1.04
CA ALA A 51 11.22 6.32 -1.28
C ALA A 51 11.90 5.88 0.04
N ASN A 52 12.30 6.84 0.88
CA ASN A 52 12.92 6.55 2.18
C ASN A 52 11.96 5.87 3.15
N GLU A 53 10.68 6.22 3.10
CA GLU A 53 9.63 5.60 3.91
C GLU A 53 9.39 4.15 3.50
N VAL A 54 9.39 3.84 2.19
CA VAL A 54 9.27 2.46 1.69
C VAL A 54 10.43 1.58 2.17
N ALA A 55 11.67 2.10 2.18
CA ALA A 55 12.81 1.36 2.72
C ALA A 55 12.72 1.13 4.24
N LYS A 56 12.15 2.07 5.00
CA LYS A 56 12.03 1.97 6.47
C LYS A 56 10.86 1.11 6.93
N LYS A 57 9.71 1.23 6.26
CA LYS A 57 8.44 0.60 6.65
C LYS A 57 8.23 -0.76 5.99
N GLY A 58 8.97 -1.03 4.92
CA GLY A 58 8.90 -2.27 4.15
C GLY A 58 7.60 -2.39 3.35
N PRO A 59 7.55 -3.36 2.41
CA PRO A 59 6.37 -3.61 1.57
C PRO A 59 5.15 -4.07 2.37
N SER A 60 5.33 -4.46 3.63
CA SER A 60 4.28 -4.94 4.52
C SER A 60 3.32 -3.85 5.00
N GLN A 61 3.72 -2.58 5.01
CA GLN A 61 2.82 -1.51 5.50
C GLN A 61 1.57 -1.39 4.62
N TRP A 62 1.72 -1.45 3.29
CA TRP A 62 0.57 -1.45 2.38
C TRP A 62 -0.35 -2.65 2.64
N THR A 63 0.22 -3.84 2.78
CA THR A 63 -0.56 -5.06 3.08
C THR A 63 -1.30 -4.94 4.41
N MET A 64 -0.66 -4.41 5.45
CA MET A 64 -1.29 -4.16 6.75
C MET A 64 -2.38 -3.10 6.66
N GLU A 65 -2.15 -1.98 5.97
CA GLU A 65 -3.15 -0.92 5.79
C GLU A 65 -4.36 -1.41 4.99
N CYS A 66 -4.15 -2.21 3.94
CA CYS A 66 -5.23 -2.88 3.21
C CYS A 66 -5.99 -3.86 4.11
N MET A 67 -5.29 -4.67 4.93
CA MET A 67 -5.92 -5.57 5.90
C MET A 67 -6.76 -4.76 6.90
N ILE A 68 -6.23 -3.66 7.44
CA ILE A 68 -6.93 -2.78 8.37
C ILE A 68 -8.18 -2.18 7.71
N GLY A 69 -8.08 -1.67 6.48
CA GLY A 69 -9.24 -1.14 5.75
C GLY A 69 -10.32 -2.19 5.50
N ASN A 70 -9.94 -3.40 5.09
CA ASN A 70 -10.85 -4.53 4.87
C ASN A 70 -11.51 -5.04 6.16
N LEU A 71 -10.86 -4.84 7.30
CA LEU A 71 -11.37 -5.23 8.60
C LEU A 71 -12.28 -4.15 9.18
N ILE A 72 -11.90 -2.86 9.06
CA ILE A 72 -12.71 -1.71 9.47
C ILE A 72 -14.04 -1.69 8.71
N SER A 73 -14.04 -1.97 7.40
CA SER A 73 -15.28 -2.06 6.61
C SER A 73 -16.25 -3.13 7.10
N LYS A 74 -15.77 -4.10 7.91
CA LYS A 74 -16.57 -5.18 8.47
C LYS A 74 -17.00 -4.93 9.93
N ILE A 75 -16.55 -3.85 10.57
CA ILE A 75 -16.98 -3.46 11.92
C ILE A 75 -18.42 -2.92 11.82
N HIS A 76 -19.41 -3.81 11.86
CA HIS A 76 -20.83 -3.44 11.83
C HIS A 76 -21.46 -3.38 13.23
N GLN A 77 -20.68 -3.60 14.30
CA GLN A 77 -21.19 -3.66 15.67
C GLN A 77 -20.62 -2.53 16.54
N PRO A 78 -21.43 -1.52 16.92
CA PRO A 78 -20.96 -0.37 17.70
C PRO A 78 -20.72 -0.69 19.18
N SER A 79 -21.25 -1.79 19.72
CA SER A 79 -21.17 -2.13 21.15
C SER A 79 -19.89 -2.86 21.57
N ASN A 80 -19.24 -3.61 20.66
CA ASN A 80 -17.94 -4.25 20.92
C ASN A 80 -17.10 -4.34 19.63
N PRO A 81 -16.64 -3.20 19.10
CA PRO A 81 -15.98 -3.15 17.81
C PRO A 81 -14.67 -3.93 17.78
N TYR A 82 -13.91 -3.95 18.89
CA TYR A 82 -12.60 -4.60 18.95
C TYR A 82 -12.69 -6.13 19.01
N ALA A 83 -13.66 -6.69 19.73
CA ALA A 83 -13.84 -8.15 19.74
C ALA A 83 -14.33 -8.66 18.38
N ASN A 84 -15.26 -7.93 17.75
CA ASN A 84 -15.75 -8.23 16.41
C ASN A 84 -14.61 -8.15 15.38
N LEU A 85 -13.79 -7.10 15.47
CA LEU A 85 -12.61 -6.91 14.63
C LEU A 85 -11.61 -8.08 14.75
N ALA A 86 -11.31 -8.49 15.98
CA ALA A 86 -10.39 -9.59 16.25
C ALA A 86 -10.91 -10.92 15.66
N GLN A 87 -12.20 -11.21 15.82
CA GLN A 87 -12.84 -12.39 15.23
C GLN A 87 -12.76 -12.38 13.71
N HIS A 88 -13.05 -11.25 13.06
CA HIS A 88 -12.92 -11.12 11.61
C HIS A 88 -11.47 -11.26 11.12
N ALA A 89 -10.50 -10.73 11.86
CA ALA A 89 -9.08 -10.89 11.53
C ALA A 89 -8.65 -12.36 11.58
N ILE A 90 -9.04 -13.08 12.63
CA ILE A 90 -8.77 -14.52 12.79
C ILE A 90 -9.40 -15.32 11.66
N HIS A 91 -10.69 -15.08 11.38
CA HIS A 91 -11.40 -15.79 10.31
C HIS A 91 -10.76 -15.53 8.93
N HIS A 92 -10.33 -14.30 8.67
CA HIS A 92 -9.64 -13.95 7.42
C HIS A 92 -8.27 -14.64 7.30
N ALA A 93 -7.51 -14.69 8.40
CA ALA A 93 -6.22 -15.39 8.43
C ALA A 93 -6.39 -16.91 8.19
N GLN A 94 -7.38 -17.53 8.84
CA GLN A 94 -7.71 -18.94 8.67
C GLN A 94 -8.15 -19.24 7.23
N HIS A 95 -9.06 -18.44 6.68
CA HIS A 95 -9.51 -18.56 5.30
C HIS A 95 -8.35 -18.44 4.32
N ASN A 96 -7.48 -17.43 4.47
CA ASN A 96 -6.32 -17.24 3.60
C ASN A 96 -5.33 -18.40 3.71
N THR A 97 -5.12 -18.93 4.92
CA THR A 97 -4.27 -20.11 5.15
C THR A 97 -4.81 -21.32 4.42
N LEU A 98 -6.12 -21.58 4.50
CA LEU A 98 -6.77 -22.68 3.79
C LEU A 98 -6.64 -22.53 2.27
N MET A 99 -6.82 -21.31 1.73
CA MET A 99 -6.68 -21.04 0.30
C MET A 99 -5.25 -21.21 -0.21
N ILE A 100 -4.24 -20.98 0.64
CA ILE A 100 -2.83 -21.22 0.30
C ILE A 100 -2.50 -22.71 0.37
N MET A 101 -2.95 -23.38 1.44
CA MET A 101 -2.67 -24.81 1.65
C MET A 101 -3.40 -25.70 0.63
N ILE A 102 -4.60 -25.31 0.21
CA ILE A 102 -5.43 -26.08 -0.71
C ILE A 102 -5.95 -25.14 -1.81
N PRO A 103 -5.13 -24.85 -2.83
CA PRO A 103 -5.48 -23.88 -3.87
C PRO A 103 -6.73 -24.25 -4.69
N THR A 104 -7.07 -25.55 -4.76
CA THR A 104 -8.26 -26.03 -5.49
C THR A 104 -9.58 -25.59 -4.88
N LEU A 105 -9.60 -25.17 -3.61
CA LEU A 105 -10.78 -24.60 -2.96
C LEU A 105 -10.97 -23.12 -3.29
N ASN A 106 -9.96 -22.46 -3.88
CA ASN A 106 -10.06 -21.06 -4.25
C ASN A 106 -10.92 -20.93 -5.53
N PRO A 107 -12.09 -20.27 -5.48
CA PRO A 107 -12.98 -20.13 -6.63
C PRO A 107 -12.36 -19.34 -7.78
N ASN A 108 -11.27 -18.60 -7.51
CA ASN A 108 -10.52 -17.85 -8.51
C ASN A 108 -9.22 -18.54 -8.96
N TYR A 109 -8.93 -19.77 -8.50
CA TYR A 109 -7.70 -20.49 -8.85
C TYR A 109 -7.50 -20.62 -10.37
N ASN A 110 -8.57 -20.93 -11.11
CA ASN A 110 -8.55 -21.05 -12.57
C ASN A 110 -8.37 -19.71 -13.30
N LYS A 111 -8.66 -18.57 -12.66
CA LYS A 111 -8.44 -17.22 -13.23
C LYS A 111 -7.03 -16.69 -13.01
N LEU A 112 -6.24 -17.32 -12.14
CA LEU A 112 -4.85 -16.92 -11.86
C LEU A 112 -3.83 -17.67 -12.74
N LEU A 113 -4.30 -18.67 -13.50
CA LEU A 113 -3.48 -19.50 -14.41
C LEU A 113 -3.52 -19.02 -15.88
N TYR A 114 -4.27 -17.96 -16.19
CA TYR A 114 -4.35 -17.28 -17.49
C TYR A 114 -4.16 -15.78 -17.31
#